data_AF-A0A925C3B8-F1
#
_entry.id   AF-A0A925C3B8-F1
#
_cell.length_a   1.000
_cell.length_b   1.000
_cell.length_c   1.000
_cell.angle_alpha   90.00
_cell.angle_beta   90.00
_cell.angle_gamma   90.00
#
_symmetry.space_group_name_H-M   'P 1'
#
loop_
_entity.id
_entity.type
_entity.pdbx_description
1 polymer ?
#
loop_
_entity_poly.entity_id
_entity_poly.type
_entity_poly.pdbx_seq_one_letter_code
_entity_poly.pdbx_strand_id
1 'polypeptide(L)'
;MQITETSNEGLKRTLQVVVPAGELDKRFADRLDEMKDRVQLKGFRKGKVPVPHLKKMYGRSLMVEVLQDTVRETSNKALAERKERPAMQPSVSLPEDQAEIERVLSGQADLSYSMTFEVLPAIELADFKGLKLERLVADVDAEAVDKAVGELVDRSV
;
A
#
# COMPACT_ATOMS: atom_id res chain seq x y z
N MET A 1 -9.08 -3.95 -17.28
CA MET A 1 -7.69 -4.01 -16.77
C MET A 1 -6.99 -5.19 -17.38
N GLN A 2 -5.72 -5.02 -17.75
CA GLN A 2 -4.86 -6.11 -18.20
C GLN A 2 -3.65 -6.17 -17.27
N ILE A 3 -3.36 -7.34 -16.71
CA ILE A 3 -2.24 -7.58 -15.79
C ILE A 3 -1.32 -8.58 -16.49
N THR A 4 -0.08 -8.17 -16.75
CA THR A 4 0.94 -9.00 -17.39
C THR A 4 2.12 -9.17 -16.44
N GLU A 5 2.55 -10.41 -16.21
CA GLU A 5 3.76 -10.70 -15.43
C GLU A 5 4.97 -10.63 -16.35
N THR A 6 5.86 -9.68 -16.09
CA THR A 6 7.02 -9.40 -16.96
C THR A 6 8.29 -10.06 -16.45
N SER A 7 8.45 -10.22 -15.13
CA SER A 7 9.63 -10.87 -14.56
C SER A 7 9.32 -11.58 -13.25
N ASN A 8 9.98 -12.73 -13.06
CA ASN A 8 9.90 -13.60 -11.90
C ASN A 8 11.32 -14.10 -11.57
N GLU A 9 12.06 -13.28 -10.84
CA GLU A 9 13.43 -13.58 -10.40
C GLU A 9 13.45 -13.81 -8.88
N GLY A 10 13.41 -15.09 -8.48
CA GLY A 10 13.41 -15.49 -7.08
C GLY A 10 12.15 -15.05 -6.35
N LEU A 11 12.28 -14.15 -5.37
CA LEU A 11 11.15 -13.57 -4.65
C LEU A 11 10.62 -12.29 -5.31
N LYS A 12 11.37 -11.71 -6.27
CA LYS A 12 10.99 -10.48 -6.96
C LYS A 12 10.03 -10.78 -8.10
N ARG A 13 8.91 -10.08 -8.11
CA ARG A 13 7.92 -10.12 -9.18
C ARG A 13 7.69 -8.73 -9.72
N THR A 14 7.66 -8.63 -11.04
CA THR A 14 7.32 -7.41 -11.76
C THR A 14 6.03 -7.64 -12.52
N LEU A 15 4.99 -6.91 -12.13
CA LEU A 15 3.70 -6.87 -12.82
C LEU A 15 3.57 -5.58 -13.59
N GLN A 16 3.22 -5.67 -14.86
CA GLN A 16 2.76 -4.54 -15.65
C GLN A 16 1.23 -4.53 -15.64
N VAL A 17 0.65 -3.41 -15.21
CA VAL A 17 -0.79 -3.23 -15.12
C VAL A 17 -1.20 -2.13 -16.07
N VAL A 18 -2.19 -2.42 -16.93
CA VAL A 18 -2.79 -1.46 -17.86
C VAL A 18 -4.24 -1.21 -17.44
N VAL A 19 -4.53 0.04 -17.10
CA VAL A 19 -5.86 0.53 -16.74
C VAL A 19 -6.40 1.35 -17.91
N PRO A 20 -7.59 0.98 -18.45
CA PRO A 20 -8.13 1.66 -19.62
C PRO A 20 -8.59 3.10 -19.29
N ALA A 21 -8.41 4.03 -20.23
CA ALA A 21 -8.79 5.43 -20.09
C ALA A 21 -10.26 5.62 -19.71
N GLY A 22 -11.16 4.79 -20.23
CA GLY A 22 -12.59 4.88 -19.92
C GLY A 22 -12.96 4.56 -18.46
N GLU A 23 -12.11 3.83 -17.72
CA GLU A 23 -12.29 3.64 -16.28
C GLU A 23 -11.79 4.86 -15.49
N LEU A 24 -10.69 5.47 -15.94
CA LEU A 24 -10.13 6.69 -15.37
C LEU A 24 -11.08 7.88 -15.55
N ASP A 25 -11.69 8.03 -16.73
CA ASP A 25 -12.64 9.10 -17.03
C ASP A 25 -13.89 9.03 -16.14
N LYS A 26 -14.38 7.82 -15.85
CA LYS A 26 -15.52 7.62 -14.94
C LYS A 26 -15.17 8.07 -13.52
N ARG A 27 -14.04 7.58 -13.00
CA ARG A 27 -13.56 7.97 -11.66
C ARG A 27 -13.29 9.47 -11.55
N PHE A 28 -12.78 10.07 -12.62
CA PHE A 28 -12.57 11.50 -12.71
C PHE A 28 -13.90 12.27 -12.70
N ALA A 29 -14.90 11.82 -13.43
CA ALA A 29 -16.24 12.41 -13.42
C ALA A 29 -16.89 12.33 -12.01
N ASP A 30 -16.82 11.16 -11.38
CA ASP A 30 -17.37 10.94 -10.03
C ASP A 30 -16.70 11.87 -9.00
N ARG A 31 -15.37 11.98 -9.02
CA ARG A 31 -14.65 12.91 -8.14
C ARG A 31 -14.93 14.36 -8.44
N LEU A 32 -15.14 14.71 -9.71
CA LEU A 32 -15.48 16.08 -10.09
C LEU A 32 -16.87 16.47 -9.56
N ASP A 33 -17.82 15.54 -9.56
CA ASP A 33 -19.16 15.75 -8.99
C ASP A 33 -19.12 15.89 -7.47
N GLU A 34 -18.31 15.10 -6.76
CA GLU A 34 -18.14 15.29 -5.31
C GLU A 34 -17.45 16.62 -4.96
N MET A 35 -16.45 17.03 -5.76
CA MET A 35 -15.76 18.30 -5.59
C MET A 35 -16.68 19.49 -5.82
N LYS A 36 -17.58 19.39 -6.81
CA LYS A 36 -18.57 20.44 -7.12
C LYS A 36 -19.39 20.84 -5.89
N ASP A 37 -19.76 19.90 -5.03
CA ASP A 37 -20.53 20.17 -3.81
C ASP A 37 -19.69 20.80 -2.68
N ARG A 38 -18.38 20.55 -2.68
CA ARG A 38 -17.43 21.07 -1.67
C ARG A 38 -16.86 22.44 -2.03
N VAL A 39 -16.64 22.70 -3.32
CA VAL A 39 -15.93 23.90 -3.80
C VAL A 39 -16.82 25.16 -3.72
N GLN A 40 -16.26 26.22 -3.16
CA GLN A 40 -16.83 27.57 -3.19
C GLN A 40 -15.94 28.46 -4.05
N LEU A 41 -16.39 28.75 -5.27
CA LEU A 41 -15.69 29.62 -6.21
C LEU A 41 -16.30 31.02 -6.19
N LYS A 42 -15.47 32.07 -6.24
CA LYS A 42 -15.94 33.46 -6.33
C LYS A 42 -16.79 33.62 -7.60
N GLY A 43 -18.01 34.13 -7.45
CA GLY A 43 -18.97 34.33 -8.55
C GLY A 43 -19.98 33.19 -8.74
N PHE A 44 -19.81 32.03 -8.10
CA PHE A 44 -20.74 30.90 -8.18
C PHE A 44 -21.31 30.53 -6.81
N ARG A 45 -22.62 30.22 -6.77
CA ARG A 45 -23.24 29.65 -5.56
C ARG A 45 -22.61 28.28 -5.29
N LYS A 46 -22.30 27.99 -4.02
CA LYS A 46 -21.76 26.69 -3.58
C LYS A 46 -22.56 25.53 -4.19
N GLY A 47 -21.89 24.54 -4.77
CA GLY A 47 -22.53 23.39 -5.45
C GLY A 47 -22.98 23.62 -6.89
N LYS A 48 -22.97 24.87 -7.39
CA LYS A 48 -23.49 25.24 -8.72
C LYS A 48 -22.41 25.81 -9.64
N VAL A 49 -21.18 25.32 -9.49
CA VAL A 49 -20.07 25.63 -10.41
C VAL A 49 -20.19 24.76 -11.66
N PRO A 50 -20.11 25.32 -12.88
CA PRO A 50 -20.07 24.53 -14.11
C PRO A 50 -18.85 23.62 -14.17
N VAL A 51 -19.08 22.38 -14.57
CA VAL A 51 -18.06 21.32 -14.79
C VAL A 51 -16.85 21.81 -15.62
N PRO A 52 -17.02 22.57 -16.73
CA PRO A 52 -15.89 23.03 -17.54
C PRO A 52 -14.95 23.97 -16.78
N HIS A 53 -15.51 24.82 -15.91
CA HIS A 53 -14.74 25.80 -15.14
C HIS A 53 -13.96 25.12 -14.01
N LEU A 54 -14.56 24.10 -13.40
CA LEU A 54 -13.95 23.31 -12.34
C LEU A 54 -12.84 22.42 -12.91
N LYS A 55 -13.05 21.81 -14.08
CA LYS A 55 -12.02 21.07 -14.82
C LYS A 55 -10.83 21.96 -15.19
N LYS A 56 -11.05 23.23 -15.54
CA LYS A 56 -9.95 24.16 -15.88
C LYS A 56 -9.07 24.53 -14.68
N MET A 57 -9.64 24.70 -13.49
CA MET A 57 -8.86 25.07 -12.29
C MET A 57 -8.29 23.85 -11.55
N TYR A 58 -9.11 22.80 -11.37
CA TYR A 58 -8.78 21.67 -10.51
C TYR A 58 -8.53 20.36 -11.28
N GLY A 59 -8.78 20.32 -12.58
CA GLY A 59 -8.72 19.07 -13.36
C GLY A 59 -7.37 18.38 -13.29
N ARG A 60 -6.26 19.13 -13.36
CA ARG A 60 -4.92 18.53 -13.26
C ARG A 60 -4.65 17.93 -11.89
N SER A 61 -5.00 18.65 -10.82
CA SER A 61 -4.78 18.18 -9.44
C SER A 61 -5.66 16.97 -9.12
N LEU A 62 -6.93 17.01 -9.52
CA LEU A 62 -7.87 15.91 -9.33
C LEU A 62 -7.47 14.68 -10.13
N MET A 63 -6.97 14.86 -11.35
CA MET A 63 -6.50 13.73 -12.15
C MET A 63 -5.28 13.07 -11.51
N VAL A 64 -4.33 13.83 -10.96
CA VAL A 64 -3.20 13.25 -10.23
C VAL A 64 -3.66 12.43 -9.02
N GLU A 65 -4.62 12.93 -8.24
CA GLU A 65 -5.20 12.22 -7.10
C GLU A 65 -5.92 10.94 -7.55
N VAL A 66 -6.77 11.03 -8.56
CA VAL A 66 -7.48 9.87 -9.14
C VAL A 66 -6.51 8.83 -9.68
N LEU A 67 -5.40 9.24 -10.29
CA LEU A 67 -4.36 8.32 -10.75
C LEU A 67 -3.69 7.60 -9.58
N GLN A 68 -3.30 8.32 -8.53
CA GLN A 68 -2.68 7.71 -7.34
C GLN A 68 -3.63 6.73 -6.64
N ASP A 69 -4.89 7.11 -6.46
CA ASP A 69 -5.91 6.25 -5.87
C ASP A 69 -6.17 5.02 -6.75
N THR A 70 -6.27 5.21 -8.06
CA THR A 70 -6.47 4.11 -9.00
C THR A 70 -5.30 3.15 -9.00
N VAL A 71 -4.05 3.64 -9.01
CA VAL A 71 -2.86 2.80 -8.86
C VAL A 71 -2.93 1.99 -7.56
N ARG A 72 -3.20 2.65 -6.43
CA ARG A 72 -3.27 1.96 -5.13
C ARG A 72 -4.32 0.86 -5.11
N GLU A 73 -5.53 1.15 -5.58
CA GLU A 73 -6.62 0.18 -5.63
C GLU A 73 -6.33 -0.97 -6.59
N THR A 74 -5.83 -0.67 -7.79
CA THR A 74 -5.57 -1.69 -8.81
C THR A 74 -4.39 -2.57 -8.42
N SER A 75 -3.35 -2.02 -7.78
CA SER A 75 -2.27 -2.80 -7.17
C SER A 75 -2.78 -3.74 -6.08
N ASN A 76 -3.63 -3.25 -5.18
CA ASN A 76 -4.22 -4.09 -4.13
C ASN A 76 -5.12 -5.19 -4.69
N LYS A 77 -5.92 -4.89 -5.71
CA LYS A 77 -6.76 -5.89 -6.41
C LYS A 77 -5.91 -6.94 -7.12
N ALA A 78 -4.86 -6.53 -7.85
CA ALA A 78 -3.94 -7.44 -8.54
C ALA A 78 -3.26 -8.41 -7.55
N LEU A 79 -2.83 -7.92 -6.39
CA LEU A 79 -2.26 -8.75 -5.33
C LEU A 79 -3.30 -9.70 -4.71
N ALA A 80 -4.51 -9.23 -4.47
CA ALA A 80 -5.59 -10.02 -3.89
C ALA A 80 -6.07 -11.14 -4.84
N GLU A 81 -6.22 -10.85 -6.13
CA GLU A 81 -6.59 -11.84 -7.15
C GLU A 81 -5.54 -12.94 -7.26
N ARG A 82 -4.25 -12.59 -7.15
CA ARG A 82 -3.13 -13.54 -7.18
C ARG A 82 -2.87 -14.22 -5.84
N LYS A 83 -3.54 -13.82 -4.76
CA LYS A 83 -3.30 -14.26 -3.38
C LYS A 83 -1.84 -14.13 -2.94
N GLU A 84 -1.12 -13.17 -3.53
CA GLU A 84 0.29 -12.95 -3.22
C GLU A 84 0.41 -11.99 -2.04
N ARG A 85 1.21 -12.38 -1.04
CA ARG A 85 1.49 -11.53 0.12
C ARG A 85 2.81 -10.80 -0.11
N PRO A 86 2.78 -9.50 -0.44
CA PRO A 86 4.00 -8.75 -0.61
C PRO A 86 4.69 -8.55 0.76
N ALA A 87 6.01 -8.70 0.79
CA ALA A 87 6.84 -8.49 1.98
C ALA A 87 6.92 -7.01 2.36
N MET A 88 6.93 -6.13 1.35
CA MET A 88 7.02 -4.67 1.48
C MET A 88 5.96 -3.99 0.62
N GLN A 89 5.77 -2.69 0.83
CA GLN A 89 4.90 -1.90 -0.06
C GLN A 89 5.44 -1.96 -1.49
N PRO A 90 4.63 -2.35 -2.50
CA PRO A 90 5.07 -2.46 -3.87
C PRO A 90 5.65 -1.13 -4.38
N SER A 91 6.79 -1.18 -5.05
CA SER A 91 7.34 -0.02 -5.74
C SER A 91 6.61 0.13 -7.07
N VAL A 92 5.91 1.24 -7.23
CA VAL A 92 5.23 1.58 -8.49
C VAL A 92 6.11 2.53 -9.28
N SER A 93 6.53 2.10 -10.46
CA SER A 93 7.17 2.97 -11.44
C SER A 93 6.19 3.29 -12.55
N LEU A 94 5.88 4.57 -12.67
CA LEU A 94 5.15 5.15 -13.80
C LEU A 94 6.11 5.25 -15.00
N PRO A 95 5.62 5.20 -16.25
CA PRO A 95 6.44 5.45 -17.43
C PRO A 95 7.16 6.80 -17.30
N GLU A 96 8.47 6.82 -17.57
CA GLU A 96 9.29 8.04 -17.45
C GLU A 96 8.94 9.11 -18.50
N ASP A 97 8.15 8.75 -19.52
CA ASP A 97 7.71 9.64 -20.58
C ASP A 97 6.68 10.67 -20.08
N GLN A 98 7.15 11.91 -19.87
CA GLN A 98 6.30 13.06 -19.53
C GLN A 98 5.14 13.26 -20.52
N ALA A 99 5.33 12.88 -21.79
CA ALA A 99 4.31 12.96 -22.83
C ALA A 99 3.20 11.90 -22.69
N GLU A 100 3.50 10.73 -22.10
CA GLU A 100 2.47 9.74 -21.76
C GLU A 100 1.73 10.16 -20.49
N ILE A 101 2.45 10.69 -19.50
CA ILE A 101 1.83 11.24 -18.29
C ILE A 101 0.86 12.38 -18.64
N GLU A 102 1.21 13.29 -19.54
CA GLU A 102 0.29 14.35 -20.00
C GLU A 102 -0.91 13.82 -20.81
N ARG A 103 -0.73 12.75 -21.59
CA ARG A 103 -1.83 12.10 -22.34
C ARG A 103 -2.76 11.30 -21.42
N VAL A 104 -2.24 10.69 -20.37
CA VAL A 104 -3.03 10.03 -19.33
C VAL A 104 -3.75 11.10 -18.49
N LEU A 105 -3.08 12.20 -18.14
CA LEU A 105 -3.68 13.33 -17.42
C LEU A 105 -4.79 14.03 -18.21
N SER A 106 -4.75 13.95 -19.55
CA SER A 106 -5.78 14.50 -20.43
C SER A 106 -6.93 13.52 -20.72
N GLY A 107 -6.86 12.28 -20.23
CA GLY A 107 -7.85 11.22 -20.46
C GLY A 107 -7.78 10.57 -21.84
N GLN A 108 -6.69 10.80 -22.59
CA GLN A 108 -6.52 10.33 -23.97
C GLN A 108 -5.71 9.03 -24.10
N ALA A 109 -5.09 8.58 -23.02
CA ALA A 109 -4.26 7.37 -23.02
C ALA A 109 -4.56 6.49 -21.82
N ASP A 110 -4.35 5.18 -22.02
CA ASP A 110 -4.40 4.19 -20.96
C ASP A 110 -3.26 4.41 -19.97
N LEU A 111 -3.54 4.22 -18.68
CA LEU A 111 -2.50 4.25 -17.65
C LEU A 111 -1.80 2.89 -17.65
N SER A 112 -0.59 2.84 -18.17
CA SER A 112 0.33 1.72 -17.96
C SER A 112 1.24 2.05 -16.77
N TYR A 113 1.41 1.10 -15.85
CA TYR A 113 2.43 1.23 -14.80
C TYR A 113 3.07 -0.13 -14.51
N SER A 114 4.31 -0.09 -14.05
CA SER A 114 5.04 -1.27 -13.58
C SER A 114 5.05 -1.29 -12.05
N MET A 115 4.74 -2.45 -11.49
CA MET A 115 4.73 -2.70 -10.06
C MET A 115 5.73 -3.81 -9.76
N THR A 116 6.77 -3.47 -9.01
CA THR A 116 7.77 -4.43 -8.55
C THR A 116 7.57 -4.69 -7.06
N PHE A 117 7.45 -5.95 -6.67
CA PHE A 117 7.29 -6.35 -5.28
C PHE A 117 7.98 -7.68 -4.99
N GLU A 118 8.30 -7.89 -3.73
CA GLU A 118 8.88 -9.13 -3.23
C GLU A 118 7.79 -9.96 -2.53
N VAL A 119 7.65 -11.23 -2.88
CA VAL A 119 6.67 -12.14 -2.28
C VAL A 119 7.27 -12.83 -1.06
N LEU A 120 6.50 -12.86 0.03
CA LEU A 120 6.87 -13.65 1.21
C LEU A 120 6.80 -15.15 0.86
N PRO A 121 7.89 -15.91 1.07
CA PRO A 121 7.85 -17.36 0.85
C PRO A 121 6.91 -18.01 1.87
N ALA A 122 6.27 -19.11 1.45
CA ALA A 122 5.58 -19.98 2.39
C ALA A 122 6.63 -20.65 3.30
N ILE A 123 6.58 -20.38 4.60
CA ILE A 123 7.43 -21.05 5.57
C ILE A 123 6.77 -22.38 5.91
N GLU A 124 7.38 -23.49 5.48
CA GLU A 124 7.03 -24.81 5.98
C GLU A 124 7.69 -25.01 7.34
N LEU A 125 6.88 -25.14 8.38
CA LEU A 125 7.38 -25.43 9.71
C LEU A 125 7.88 -26.88 9.76
N ALA A 126 9.15 -27.07 10.07
CA ALA A 126 9.71 -28.39 10.31
C ALA A 126 9.00 -29.07 11.52
N ASP A 127 8.98 -30.40 11.53
CA ASP A 127 8.34 -31.16 12.61
C ASP A 127 9.04 -30.89 13.96
N PHE A 128 8.35 -30.17 14.84
CA PHE A 128 8.83 -29.79 16.17
C PHE A 128 8.95 -30.97 17.14
N LYS A 129 8.50 -32.18 16.77
CA LYS A 129 8.61 -33.38 17.62
C LYS A 129 10.06 -33.77 17.95
N GLY A 130 11.04 -33.31 17.16
CA GLY A 130 12.46 -33.55 17.43
C GLY A 130 13.10 -32.56 18.42
N LEU A 131 12.44 -31.45 18.75
CA LEU A 131 12.98 -30.43 19.65
C LEU A 131 12.78 -30.85 21.11
N LYS A 132 13.88 -31.26 21.76
CA LYS A 132 13.91 -31.48 23.21
C LYS A 132 14.23 -30.16 23.89
N LEU A 133 13.27 -29.63 24.65
CA LEU A 133 13.43 -28.45 25.49
C LEU A 133 13.64 -28.90 26.93
N GLU A 134 14.79 -28.55 27.51
CA GLU A 134 15.04 -28.77 28.93
C GLU A 134 14.48 -27.58 29.73
N ARG A 135 13.44 -27.84 30.52
CA ARG A 135 12.90 -26.85 31.45
C ARG A 135 13.74 -26.88 32.72
N LEU A 136 14.68 -25.94 32.84
CA LEU A 136 15.40 -25.70 34.09
C LEU A 136 14.42 -25.16 35.13
N VAL A 137 14.10 -25.99 36.11
CA VAL A 137 13.39 -25.58 37.32
C VAL A 137 14.44 -25.46 38.40
N ALA A 138 14.61 -24.24 38.94
CA ALA A 138 15.37 -24.03 40.14
C ALA A 138 14.38 -24.06 41.32
N ASP A 139 14.50 -25.04 42.19
CA ASP A 139 13.82 -25.01 43.48
C ASP A 139 14.52 -23.97 44.37
N VAL A 140 13.73 -23.13 45.02
CA VAL A 140 14.25 -22.08 45.90
C VAL A 140 14.43 -22.68 47.30
N ASP A 141 15.67 -22.98 47.66
CA ASP A 141 16.00 -23.49 48.99
C ASP A 141 15.84 -22.41 50.07
N ALA A 142 15.39 -22.81 51.27
CA ALA A 142 15.22 -21.90 52.40
C ALA A 142 16.54 -21.20 52.79
N GLU A 143 17.68 -21.89 52.65
CA GLU A 143 19.01 -21.31 52.88
C GLU A 143 19.35 -20.17 51.90
N ALA A 144 18.87 -20.26 50.65
CA ALA A 144 19.06 -19.20 49.66
C ALA A 144 18.22 -17.96 50.01
N VAL A 145 17.03 -18.16 50.59
CA VAL A 145 16.18 -17.09 51.10
C VAL A 145 16.80 -16.44 52.33
N ASP A 146 17.26 -17.22 53.31
CA ASP A 146 17.87 -16.69 54.53
C ASP A 146 19.17 -15.94 54.23
N LYS A 147 19.98 -16.43 53.29
CA LYS A 147 21.17 -15.71 52.81
C LYS A 147 20.81 -14.39 52.14
N ALA A 148 19.79 -14.38 51.27
CA ALA A 148 19.34 -13.15 50.61
C ALA A 148 18.78 -12.12 51.62
N VAL A 149 18.08 -12.59 52.67
CA VAL A 149 17.60 -11.74 53.77
C VAL A 149 18.78 -11.19 54.59
N GLY A 150 19.79 -12.01 54.87
CA GLY A 150 21.02 -11.57 55.55
C GLY A 150 21.77 -10.49 54.76
N GLU A 151 21.96 -10.69 53.45
CA GLU A 151 22.58 -9.70 52.57
C GLU A 151 21.80 -8.38 52.52
N LEU A 152 20.46 -8.43 52.58
CA LEU A 152 19.62 -7.23 52.65
C LEU A 152 19.81 -6.46 53.97
N VAL A 153 19.93 -7.16 55.09
CA VAL A 153 20.19 -6.56 56.41
C VAL A 153 21.58 -5.91 56.45
N ASP A 154 22.61 -6.60 55.98
CA ASP A 154 23.99 -6.08 55.93
C ASP A 154 24.12 -4.84 55.05
N ARG A 155 23.31 -4.73 53.98
CA ARG A 155 23.31 -3.56 53.09
C ARG A 155 22.54 -2.35 53.63
N SER A 156 21.78 -2.55 54.70
CA SER A 156 20.96 -1.52 55.34
C SER A 156 21.61 -0.87 56.57
N VAL A 157 22.80 -1.36 56.96
CA VAL A 157 23.71 -0.75 57.94
C VAL A 157 24.78 0.05 57.22
#